data_AF-A0A535K7T1-F1
#
_entry.id   AF-A0A535K7T1-F1
#
_cell.length_a   1.000
_cell.length_b   1.000
_cell.length_c   1.000
_cell.angle_alpha   90.00
_cell.angle_beta   90.00
_cell.angle_gamma   90.00
#
_symmetry.space_group_name_H-M   'P 1'
#
loop_
_entity.id
_entity.type
_entity.pdbx_description
1 polymer ?
#
loop_
_entity_poly.entity_id
_entity_poly.type
_entity_poly.pdbx_seq_one_letter_code
_entity_poly.pdbx_strand_id
1 'polypeptide(L)'
;MSSIIPRVADPLSAAKAFMAALEANDADKAAAVCAEDVAIELPGGENELEGREGARRLIRMAPPFVRLVREEKVEGNVVILRGLTRSPGHFANYTTWTFETDGNLITHVTFTWRPAN
;
A
#
# COMPACT_ATOMS: atom_id res chain seq x y z
N MET A 1 20.72 22.31 -19.18
CA MET A 1 19.81 22.03 -18.05
C MET A 1 18.61 21.27 -18.59
N SER A 2 18.57 19.96 -18.37
CA SER A 2 17.34 19.16 -18.48
C SER A 2 17.35 18.23 -17.28
N SER A 3 16.63 18.62 -16.24
CA SER A 3 16.35 17.72 -15.12
C SER A 3 15.28 16.75 -15.60
N ILE A 4 15.71 15.56 -16.02
CA ILE A 4 14.82 14.44 -16.28
C ILE A 4 14.49 13.88 -14.91
N ILE A 5 13.29 14.17 -14.41
CA ILE A 5 12.72 13.43 -13.28
C ILE A 5 12.69 11.96 -13.73
N PRO A 6 13.39 11.02 -13.07
CA PRO A 6 13.27 9.63 -13.44
C PRO A 6 11.82 9.21 -13.20
N ARG A 7 11.18 8.69 -14.24
CA ARG A 7 9.92 7.94 -14.13
C ARG A 7 10.22 6.82 -13.13
N VAL A 8 9.64 6.90 -11.93
CA VAL A 8 9.96 5.96 -10.86
C VAL A 8 9.21 4.66 -11.12
N ALA A 9 9.75 3.87 -12.05
CA ALA A 9 9.18 2.59 -12.47
C ALA A 9 9.99 1.47 -11.83
N ASP A 10 9.82 1.28 -10.53
CA ASP A 10 10.30 0.09 -9.83
C ASP A 10 9.29 -0.31 -8.74
N PRO A 11 9.20 -1.60 -8.38
CA PRO A 11 8.18 -2.11 -7.46
C PRO A 11 8.15 -1.38 -6.12
N LEU A 12 9.32 -1.06 -5.54
CA LEU A 12 9.41 -0.41 -4.23
C LEU A 12 8.81 0.99 -4.27
N SER A 13 9.06 1.70 -5.36
CA SER A 13 8.54 3.04 -5.55
C SER A 13 7.02 3.07 -5.74
N ALA A 14 6.45 2.10 -6.46
CA ALA A 14 5.00 1.94 -6.56
C ALA A 14 4.37 1.68 -5.18
N ALA A 15 4.93 0.75 -4.40
CA ALA A 15 4.48 0.44 -3.05
C ALA A 15 4.56 1.67 -2.11
N LYS A 16 5.68 2.41 -2.14
CA LYS A 16 5.84 3.63 -1.33
C LYS A 16 4.88 4.73 -1.73
N ALA A 17 4.63 4.90 -3.03
CA ALA A 17 3.67 5.87 -3.51
C ALA A 17 2.24 5.52 -3.09
N PHE A 18 1.86 4.24 -3.09
CA PHE A 18 0.59 3.78 -2.55
C PHE A 18 0.46 4.08 -1.05
N MET A 19 1.49 3.78 -0.26
CA MET A 19 1.50 4.08 1.18
C MET A 19 1.44 5.59 1.46
N ALA A 20 2.14 6.40 0.68
CA ALA A 20 2.08 7.85 0.79
C ALA A 20 0.69 8.40 0.46
N ALA A 21 0.02 7.84 -0.56
CA ALA A 21 -1.35 8.16 -0.91
C ALA A 21 -2.33 7.79 0.22
N LEU A 22 -2.12 6.63 0.87
CA LEU A 22 -2.89 6.19 2.02
C LEU A 22 -2.73 7.13 3.22
N GLU A 23 -1.51 7.57 3.54
CA GLU A 23 -1.27 8.55 4.61
C GLU A 23 -1.86 9.93 4.28
N ALA A 24 -1.86 10.33 3.01
CA ALA A 24 -2.40 11.61 2.56
C ALA A 24 -3.93 11.59 2.34
N ASN A 25 -4.59 10.43 2.50
CA ASN A 25 -5.98 10.22 2.12
C ASN A 25 -6.28 10.60 0.66
N ASP A 26 -5.34 10.30 -0.25
CA ASP A 26 -5.38 10.67 -1.68
C ASP A 26 -5.76 9.46 -2.54
N ALA A 27 -7.07 9.29 -2.75
CA ALA A 27 -7.61 8.14 -3.47
C ALA A 27 -7.11 8.04 -4.92
N ASP A 28 -6.95 9.17 -5.61
CA ASP A 28 -6.55 9.18 -7.01
C ASP A 28 -5.07 8.84 -7.19
N LYS A 29 -4.20 9.29 -6.29
CA LYS A 29 -2.80 8.86 -6.30
C LYS A 29 -2.65 7.37 -6.01
N ALA A 30 -3.46 6.82 -5.10
CA ALA A 30 -3.44 5.37 -4.84
C ALA A 30 -3.84 4.59 -6.09
N ALA A 31 -4.93 5.00 -6.76
CA ALA A 31 -5.39 4.36 -7.99
C ALA A 31 -4.39 4.49 -9.15
N ALA A 32 -3.63 5.59 -9.23
CA ALA A 32 -2.68 5.85 -10.32
C ALA A 32 -1.48 4.90 -10.34
N VAL A 33 -1.12 4.29 -9.21
CA VAL A 33 -0.02 3.32 -9.10
C VAL A 33 -0.48 1.87 -9.20
N CYS A 34 -1.78 1.65 -9.40
CA CYS A 34 -2.38 0.34 -9.57
C CYS A 34 -2.64 0.00 -11.04
N ALA A 35 -2.54 -1.28 -11.36
CA ALA A 35 -3.06 -1.88 -12.57
C ALA A 35 -4.59 -1.68 -12.65
N GLU A 36 -5.15 -1.82 -13.84
CA GLU A 36 -6.59 -1.63 -14.06
C GLU A 36 -7.42 -2.63 -13.24
N ASP A 37 -6.92 -3.86 -13.15
CA ASP A 37 -7.49 -5.06 -12.55
C ASP A 37 -6.88 -5.41 -11.18
N VAL A 38 -6.28 -4.43 -10.48
CA VAL A 38 -5.66 -4.68 -9.16
C VAL A 38 -6.62 -5.37 -8.19
N ALA A 39 -6.14 -6.39 -7.49
CA ALA A 39 -6.85 -7.02 -6.38
C ALA A 39 -6.32 -6.49 -5.04
N ILE A 40 -7.21 -6.27 -4.07
CA ILE A 40 -6.84 -5.85 -2.70
C ILE A 40 -7.58 -6.71 -1.69
N GLU A 41 -6.86 -7.60 -1.01
CA GLU A 41 -7.40 -8.41 0.07
C GLU A 41 -7.49 -7.59 1.36
N LEU A 42 -8.71 -7.50 1.93
CA LEU A 42 -8.92 -6.88 3.23
C LEU A 42 -8.61 -7.87 4.37
N PRO A 43 -8.09 -7.40 5.51
CA PRO A 43 -7.88 -8.23 6.70
C PRO A 43 -9.18 -8.91 7.12
N GLY A 44 -9.13 -10.23 7.33
CA GLY A 44 -10.32 -11.02 7.67
C GLY A 44 -10.85 -11.88 6.51
N GLY A 45 -10.35 -11.68 5.28
CA GLY A 45 -10.45 -12.66 4.18
C GLY A 45 -11.82 -12.81 3.51
N GLU A 46 -12.86 -12.12 3.98
CA GLU A 46 -14.21 -12.27 3.41
C GLU A 46 -14.51 -11.31 2.26
N ASN A 47 -13.67 -10.29 2.01
CA ASN A 47 -13.91 -9.29 0.98
C ASN A 47 -12.62 -8.86 0.27
N GLU A 48 -12.66 -8.87 -1.06
CA GLU A 48 -11.65 -8.26 -1.94
C GLU A 48 -12.20 -6.94 -2.51
N LEU A 49 -11.32 -5.96 -2.71
CA LEU A 49 -11.62 -4.76 -3.48
C LEU A 49 -10.92 -4.85 -4.84
N GLU A 50 -11.71 -4.80 -5.90
CA GLU A 50 -11.21 -5.00 -7.27
C GLU A 50 -11.05 -3.69 -8.05
N GLY A 51 -10.02 -3.68 -8.88
CA GLY A 51 -9.67 -2.61 -9.79
C GLY A 51 -9.31 -1.30 -9.12
N ARG A 52 -9.04 -0.29 -9.94
CA ARG A 52 -8.67 1.06 -9.46
C ARG A 52 -9.72 1.69 -8.54
N GLU A 53 -10.99 1.37 -8.73
CA GLU A 53 -12.03 1.86 -7.82
C GLU A 53 -11.98 1.17 -6.46
N GLY A 54 -11.59 -0.11 -6.41
CA GLY A 54 -11.25 -0.80 -5.18
C GLY A 54 -10.14 -0.10 -4.40
N ALA A 55 -9.07 0.31 -5.09
CA ALA A 55 -7.98 1.10 -4.49
C ALA A 55 -8.50 2.43 -3.91
N ARG A 56 -9.32 3.19 -4.66
CA ARG A 56 -9.93 4.43 -4.15
C ARG A 56 -10.79 4.18 -2.92
N ARG A 57 -11.59 3.10 -2.94
CA ARG A 57 -12.47 2.73 -1.85
C ARG A 57 -11.70 2.37 -0.59
N LEU A 58 -10.56 1.66 -0.70
CA LEU A 58 -9.67 1.40 0.43
C LEU A 58 -9.25 2.71 1.10
N ILE A 59 -8.77 3.68 0.32
CA ILE A 59 -8.29 4.97 0.86
C ILE A 59 -9.43 5.70 1.60
N ARG A 60 -10.61 5.78 0.98
CA ARG A 60 -11.78 6.45 1.58
C ARG A 60 -12.28 5.77 2.86
N MET A 61 -12.13 4.45 2.97
CA MET A 61 -12.55 3.66 4.12
C MET A 61 -11.48 3.58 5.22
N ALA A 62 -10.22 3.91 4.89
CA ALA A 62 -9.12 3.78 5.82
C ALA A 62 -9.29 4.74 7.00
N PRO A 63 -9.28 4.24 8.24
CA PRO A 63 -9.24 5.11 9.40
C PRO A 63 -7.96 5.97 9.40
N PRO A 64 -7.95 7.12 10.10
CA PRO A 64 -6.81 8.04 10.18
C PRO A 64 -5.70 7.48 11.08
N PHE A 65 -5.19 6.31 10.72
CA PHE A 65 -4.09 5.66 11.40
C PHE A 65 -2.77 6.32 11.03
N VAL A 66 -1.84 6.33 11.99
CA VAL A 66 -0.44 6.67 11.72
C VAL A 66 0.31 5.39 11.40
N ARG A 67 0.98 5.35 10.24
CA ARG A 67 1.77 4.18 9.82
C ARG A 67 3.25 4.53 9.80
N LEU A 68 4.06 3.67 10.40
CA LEU A 68 5.52 3.76 10.41
C LEU A 68 6.10 2.50 9.77
N VAL A 69 6.63 2.64 8.56
CA VAL A 69 7.43 1.59 7.92
C VAL A 69 8.79 1.50 8.63
N ARG A 70 9.22 0.28 8.97
CA ARG A 70 10.49 -0.02 9.64
C ARG A 70 11.41 -0.93 8.84
N GLU A 71 10.83 -1.78 7.99
CA GLU A 71 11.55 -2.71 7.14
C GLU A 71 10.95 -2.66 5.74
N GLU A 72 11.84 -2.69 4.74
CA GLU A 72 11.51 -2.77 3.33
C GLU A 72 12.24 -3.98 2.75
N LYS A 73 11.51 -4.88 2.11
CA LYS A 73 12.08 -6.04 1.42
C LYS A 73 11.56 -6.09 -0.01
N VAL A 74 12.44 -6.30 -0.96
CA VAL A 74 12.10 -6.45 -2.39
C VAL A 74 12.56 -7.83 -2.86
N GLU A 75 11.64 -8.61 -3.42
CA GLU A 75 11.85 -9.95 -3.95
C GLU A 75 11.31 -10.02 -5.38
N GLY A 76 12.15 -9.63 -6.35
CA GLY A 76 11.70 -9.46 -7.74
C GLY A 76 10.60 -8.40 -7.83
N ASN A 77 9.40 -8.83 -8.20
CA ASN A 77 8.23 -7.96 -8.35
C ASN A 77 7.37 -7.85 -7.08
N VAL A 78 7.80 -8.47 -5.98
CA VAL A 78 7.09 -8.45 -4.70
C VAL A 78 7.80 -7.49 -3.74
N VAL A 79 7.04 -6.60 -3.12
CA VAL A 79 7.52 -5.68 -2.08
C VAL A 79 6.81 -5.96 -0.78
N ILE A 80 7.57 -6.14 0.29
CA ILE A 80 7.05 -6.35 1.62
C ILE A 80 7.48 -5.18 2.50
N LEU A 81 6.51 -4.44 3.02
CA LEU A 81 6.72 -3.35 3.97
C LEU A 81 6.23 -3.78 5.35
N ARG A 82 7.13 -3.83 6.33
CA ARG A 82 6.78 -4.14 7.72
C ARG A 82 6.94 -2.92 8.60
N GLY A 83 6.06 -2.79 9.57
CA GLY A 83 6.01 -1.60 10.39
C GLY A 83 5.02 -1.66 11.52
N LEU A 84 4.67 -0.48 12.00
CA LEU A 84 3.67 -0.26 13.02
C LEU A 84 2.53 0.59 12.46
N THR A 85 1.30 0.16 12.67
CA THR A 85 0.11 0.97 12.41
C THR A 85 -0.60 1.23 13.73
N ARG A 86 -0.87 2.49 14.05
CA ARG A 86 -1.57 2.88 15.28
C ARG A 86 -2.80 3.73 14.98
N SER A 87 -3.90 3.43 15.66
CA SER A 87 -4.96 4.43 15.84
C SER A 87 -4.50 5.48 16.85
N PRO A 88 -4.76 6.78 16.65
CA PRO A 88 -4.53 7.78 17.68
C PRO A 88 -5.14 7.35 19.02
N GLY A 89 -4.35 7.31 20.08
CA GLY A 89 -4.81 6.92 21.42
C GLY A 89 -4.84 5.41 21.72
N HIS A 90 -4.41 4.54 20.80
CA HIS A 90 -4.37 3.07 20.99
C HIS A 90 -2.96 2.49 20.82
N PHE A 91 -2.77 1.24 21.28
CA PHE A 91 -1.57 0.46 21.02
C PHE A 91 -1.37 0.25 19.52
N ALA A 92 -0.10 0.21 19.09
CA ALA A 92 0.25 -0.07 17.71
C ALA A 92 0.08 -1.57 17.41
N ASN A 93 -0.34 -1.90 16.20
CA ASN A 93 -0.25 -3.24 15.64
C ASN A 93 0.99 -3.36 14.77
N TYR A 94 1.66 -4.50 14.78
CA TYR A 94 2.60 -4.86 13.73
C TYR A 94 1.83 -5.06 12.44
N THR A 95 2.24 -4.38 11.38
CA THR A 95 1.59 -4.47 10.07
C THR A 95 2.57 -4.91 9.02
N THR A 96 2.16 -5.89 8.23
CA THR A 96 2.86 -6.32 7.02
C THR A 96 1.97 -6.00 5.84
N TRP A 97 2.47 -5.18 4.92
CA TRP A 97 1.90 -4.95 3.61
C TRP A 97 2.72 -5.69 2.58
N THR A 98 2.07 -6.44 1.71
CA THR A 98 2.69 -7.07 0.55
C THR A 98 2.07 -6.50 -0.71
N PHE A 99 2.92 -6.07 -1.64
CA PHE A 99 2.53 -5.55 -2.94
C PHE A 99 3.16 -6.43 -4.01
N GLU A 100 2.34 -7.03 -4.86
CA GLU A 100 2.79 -7.64 -6.09
C GLU A 100 2.63 -6.65 -7.23
N THR A 101 3.57 -6.69 -8.17
CA THR A 101 3.63 -5.75 -9.29
C THR A 101 3.91 -6.45 -10.61
N ASP A 102 3.61 -5.80 -11.73
CA ASP A 102 4.09 -6.21 -13.05
C ASP A 102 5.51 -5.67 -13.37
N GLY A 103 6.17 -5.08 -12.36
CA GLY A 103 7.42 -4.33 -12.48
C GLY A 103 7.23 -2.81 -12.47
N ASN A 104 6.01 -2.32 -12.70
CA ASN A 104 5.70 -0.89 -12.71
C ASN A 104 4.42 -0.55 -11.92
N LEU A 105 3.35 -1.31 -12.12
CA LEU A 105 2.05 -1.11 -11.47
C LEU A 105 1.76 -2.22 -10.47
N ILE A 106 1.05 -1.87 -9.41
CA ILE A 106 0.58 -2.82 -8.40
C ILE A 106 -0.57 -3.64 -8.97
N THR A 107 -0.44 -4.96 -8.95
CA THR A 107 -1.45 -5.92 -9.41
C THR A 107 -2.17 -6.59 -8.24
N HIS A 108 -1.51 -6.71 -7.08
CA HIS A 108 -2.12 -7.29 -5.90
C HIS A 108 -1.62 -6.63 -4.62
N VAL A 109 -2.51 -6.41 -3.66
CA VAL A 109 -2.19 -5.89 -2.33
C VAL A 109 -2.80 -6.78 -1.28
N THR A 110 -1.97 -7.25 -0.35
CA THR A 110 -2.44 -7.90 0.88
C THR A 110 -1.86 -7.16 2.08
N PHE A 111 -2.63 -7.10 3.16
CA PHE A 111 -2.11 -6.56 4.42
C PHE A 111 -2.67 -7.29 5.63
N THR A 112 -1.80 -7.52 6.60
CA THR A 112 -2.13 -8.24 7.83
C THR A 112 -1.70 -7.45 9.05
N TRP A 113 -2.51 -7.55 10.11
CA TRP A 113 -2.24 -6.96 11.40
C TRP A 113 -1.96 -8.07 12.41
N ARG A 114 -0.94 -7.88 13.24
CA ARG A 114 -0.71 -8.67 14.44
C ARG A 114 -0.63 -7.72 15.63
N PRO A 115 -1.29 -8.02 16.75
CA PRO A 115 -1.14 -7.21 17.93
C PRO A 115 0.34 -7.15 18.37
N ALA A 116 0.77 -5.98 18.85
CA ALA A 116 2.08 -5.80 19.43
C ALA A 116 1.97 -6.00 20.95
N ASN A 117 1.95 -7.26 21.37
CA ASN A 117 1.86 -7.71 22.75
C ASN A 117 3.05 -8.59 23.14
#